data_AF-A0A371I4J3-F1
#
_entry.id   AF-A0A371I4J3-F1
#
_cell.length_a   1.000
_cell.length_b   1.000
_cell.length_c   1.000
_cell.angle_alpha   90.00
_cell.angle_beta   90.00
_cell.angle_gamma   90.00
#
_symmetry.space_group_name_H-M   'P 1'
#
loop_
_entity.id
_entity.type
_entity.pdbx_description
1 polymer ?
#
loop_
_entity_poly.entity_id
_entity_poly.type
_entity_poly.pdbx_seq_one_letter_code
_entity_poly.pdbx_strand_id
1 'polypeptide(L)'
;MPTWILNRNSLLSLPTILQEQEDKLLNVLRQHKKAIGWKLSNLPGINPSICMHRILMEEEAKPIRQQERRLNPTILDMVKEEVTKLLVVGIIYPILDSQWVSPVQVVPKNLGKAIRKIPLLLSDGFSRYRQIHIAPQDQHKTTLTCPFGTFAYTRMPFGLCNAPSTFQCCMTSIFSDLLQECMEVFMDDFTVYADSFDACRENISKVLTRCIDTNLVLNFEKCHFIVIEGIVLGHLVTNKGIKVDKSTIDIITSLPNPASVWEVCSFLGHAGFYKRFIKNFSKIAVPLSKLLYKDVEFKFDQPCIEAFQELKNLLTFAPILQAPNYELPFELMCDASNYTLGVVLGQRAGVGKPMHMIAYASRTMDSA
;
A
#
# COMPACT_ATOMS: atom_id res chain seq x y z
N MET A 1 -21.44 -23.26 -7.43
CA MET A 1 -21.57 -21.85 -6.98
C MET A 1 -22.78 -21.78 -6.06
N PRO A 2 -22.71 -21.17 -4.86
CA PRO A 2 -23.91 -20.66 -4.24
C PRO A 2 -24.37 -19.44 -5.06
N THR A 3 -25.56 -19.54 -5.64
CA THR A 3 -26.21 -18.56 -6.53
C THR A 3 -26.45 -17.18 -5.89
N TRP A 4 -26.21 -17.05 -4.59
CA TRP A 4 -26.47 -15.83 -3.80
C TRP A 4 -25.23 -14.96 -3.53
N ILE A 5 -24.03 -15.34 -3.97
CA ILE A 5 -22.76 -14.63 -3.64
C ILE A 5 -22.36 -13.58 -4.70
N LEU A 6 -23.08 -13.52 -5.82
CA LEU A 6 -23.14 -12.33 -6.69
C LEU A 6 -24.29 -11.41 -6.26
N ASN A 7 -24.64 -11.38 -4.97
CA ASN A 7 -25.57 -10.37 -4.47
C ASN A 7 -24.91 -9.00 -4.58
N ARG A 8 -25.70 -8.03 -5.06
CA ARG A 8 -25.44 -6.58 -5.31
C ARG A 8 -24.57 -5.81 -4.30
N ASN A 9 -24.16 -6.44 -3.21
CA ASN A 9 -23.43 -5.83 -2.10
C ASN A 9 -21.90 -5.72 -2.30
N SER A 10 -21.29 -6.41 -3.27
CA SER A 10 -19.90 -6.13 -3.70
C SER A 10 -19.82 -5.15 -4.88
N LEU A 11 -20.95 -4.93 -5.56
CA LEU A 11 -21.14 -3.95 -6.64
C LEU A 11 -21.79 -2.64 -6.13
N LEU A 12 -21.61 -2.31 -4.84
CA LEU A 12 -22.38 -1.24 -4.18
C LEU A 12 -22.12 0.16 -4.75
N SER A 13 -23.05 0.49 -5.64
CA SER A 13 -23.70 1.76 -5.91
C SER A 13 -22.85 2.84 -6.58
N LEU A 14 -22.92 2.89 -7.91
CA LEU A 14 -22.98 4.15 -8.64
C LEU A 14 -24.33 4.22 -9.39
N PRO A 15 -25.04 5.37 -9.40
CA PRO A 15 -26.27 5.56 -10.17
C PRO A 15 -26.05 5.62 -11.69
N THR A 16 -24.89 5.20 -12.22
CA THR A 16 -24.42 5.64 -13.55
C THR A 16 -23.78 4.53 -14.40
N ILE A 17 -23.70 3.30 -13.91
CA ILE A 17 -23.35 2.17 -14.77
C ILE A 17 -24.66 1.68 -15.39
N LEU A 18 -24.79 1.73 -16.71
CA LEU A 18 -25.91 1.08 -17.39
C LEU A 18 -25.84 -0.40 -17.04
N GLN A 19 -26.96 -1.02 -16.69
CA GLN A 19 -27.02 -2.43 -16.29
C GLN A 19 -26.34 -3.39 -17.30
N GLU A 20 -26.32 -3.00 -18.58
CA GLU A 20 -25.57 -3.66 -19.65
C GLU A 20 -24.04 -3.71 -19.45
N GLN A 21 -23.44 -2.64 -18.91
CA GLN A 21 -22.00 -2.57 -18.62
C GLN A 21 -21.64 -3.48 -17.44
N GLU A 22 -22.50 -3.57 -16.43
CA GLU A 22 -22.33 -4.48 -15.30
C GLU A 22 -22.32 -5.94 -15.77
N ASP A 23 -23.26 -6.32 -16.63
CA ASP A 23 -23.34 -7.67 -17.20
C ASP A 23 -22.10 -8.01 -18.05
N LYS A 24 -21.61 -7.06 -18.86
CA LYS A 24 -20.39 -7.21 -19.65
C LYS A 24 -19.16 -7.45 -18.77
N LEU A 25 -19.03 -6.71 -17.67
CA LEU A 25 -17.94 -6.90 -16.70
C LEU A 25 -18.04 -8.26 -16.00
N LEU A 26 -19.23 -8.62 -15.51
CA LEU A 26 -19.47 -9.90 -14.85
C LEU A 26 -19.13 -11.07 -15.76
N ASN A 27 -19.38 -10.97 -17.07
CA ASN A 27 -18.98 -11.98 -18.04
C ASN A 27 -17.46 -12.15 -18.12
N VAL A 28 -16.68 -11.07 -18.14
CA VAL A 28 -15.21 -11.14 -18.12
C VAL A 28 -14.71 -11.80 -16.82
N LEU A 29 -15.25 -11.39 -15.68
CA LEU A 29 -14.88 -11.99 -14.38
C LEU A 29 -15.26 -13.48 -14.31
N ARG A 30 -16.38 -13.87 -14.93
CA ARG A 30 -16.81 -15.27 -15.02
C ARG A 30 -15.92 -16.10 -15.93
N GLN A 31 -15.37 -15.53 -16.99
CA GLN A 31 -14.40 -16.19 -17.86
C GLN A 31 -13.07 -16.42 -17.14
N HIS A 32 -12.64 -15.46 -16.31
CA HIS A 32 -11.33 -15.49 -15.64
C HIS A 32 -11.40 -15.92 -14.16
N LYS A 33 -12.34 -16.80 -13.80
CA LYS A 33 -12.55 -17.24 -12.39
C LYS A 33 -11.30 -17.78 -11.70
N LYS A 34 -10.35 -18.35 -12.46
CA LYS A 34 -9.10 -18.91 -11.92
C LYS A 34 -8.15 -17.85 -11.37
N ALA A 35 -8.20 -16.62 -11.88
CA ALA A 35 -7.40 -15.51 -11.39
C ALA A 35 -7.93 -14.93 -10.07
N ILE A 36 -9.11 -15.35 -9.61
CA ILE A 36 -9.82 -14.72 -8.49
C ILE A 36 -10.00 -15.72 -7.35
N GLY A 37 -9.35 -15.45 -6.23
CA GLY A 37 -9.35 -16.26 -5.02
C GLY A 37 -10.26 -15.69 -3.93
N TRP A 38 -10.81 -16.61 -3.12
CA TRP A 38 -11.68 -16.32 -1.98
C TRP A 38 -11.15 -16.89 -0.66
N LYS A 39 -10.36 -17.95 -0.73
CA LYS A 39 -9.81 -18.68 0.42
C LYS A 39 -8.35 -19.01 0.17
N LEU A 40 -7.58 -19.14 1.25
CA LEU A 40 -6.16 -19.51 1.21
C LEU A 40 -5.91 -20.85 0.49
N SER A 41 -6.87 -21.78 0.56
CA SER A 41 -6.84 -23.07 -0.15
C SER A 41 -6.84 -22.96 -1.67
N ASN A 42 -7.20 -21.80 -2.22
CA ASN A 42 -7.30 -21.60 -3.67
C ASN A 42 -6.02 -20.96 -4.25
N LEU A 43 -4.94 -20.90 -3.48
CA LEU A 43 -3.68 -20.29 -3.91
C LEU A 43 -2.73 -21.40 -4.40
N PRO A 44 -2.69 -21.72 -5.72
CA PRO A 44 -1.66 -22.60 -6.28
C PRO A 44 -0.26 -21.97 -6.13
N GLY A 45 -0.25 -20.64 -6.06
CA GLY A 45 0.92 -19.78 -5.96
C GLY A 45 1.69 -19.69 -7.26
N ILE A 46 2.51 -18.65 -7.35
CA ILE A 46 3.18 -18.25 -8.58
C ILE A 46 4.20 -19.31 -8.99
N ASN A 47 4.34 -19.50 -10.30
CA ASN A 47 5.31 -20.43 -10.87
C ASN A 47 6.74 -20.11 -10.36
N PRO A 48 7.43 -21.05 -9.68
CA PRO A 48 8.78 -20.85 -9.16
C PRO A 48 9.80 -20.42 -10.22
N SER A 49 9.56 -20.75 -11.50
CA SER A 49 10.45 -20.37 -12.61
C SER A 49 10.44 -18.86 -12.88
N ILE A 50 9.35 -18.18 -12.52
CA ILE A 50 9.20 -16.72 -12.69
C ILE A 50 9.89 -16.01 -11.53
N CYS A 51 9.60 -16.43 -10.30
CA CYS A 51 10.14 -15.79 -9.12
C CYS A 51 10.24 -16.77 -7.94
N MET A 52 11.37 -16.71 -7.25
CA MET A 52 11.56 -17.29 -5.93
C MET A 52 12.15 -16.24 -5.01
N HIS A 53 11.67 -16.21 -3.77
CA HIS A 53 12.28 -15.42 -2.73
C HIS A 53 13.55 -16.10 -2.23
N ARG A 54 14.65 -15.34 -2.19
CA ARG A 54 15.93 -15.76 -1.63
C ARG A 54 16.25 -14.95 -0.39
N ILE A 55 16.80 -15.60 0.61
CA ILE A 55 17.20 -14.97 1.86
C ILE A 55 18.72 -14.93 1.89
N LEU A 56 19.26 -13.85 1.34
CA LEU A 56 20.69 -13.57 1.37
C LEU A 56 21.08 -13.13 2.78
N MET A 57 22.09 -13.80 3.33
CA MET A 57 22.63 -13.51 4.66
C MET A 57 23.97 -12.79 4.50
N GLU A 58 24.27 -11.89 5.43
CA GLU A 58 25.60 -11.29 5.55
C GLU A 58 26.62 -12.36 5.97
N GLU A 59 27.89 -12.19 5.57
CA GLU A 59 28.95 -13.21 5.79
C GLU A 59 29.16 -13.56 7.27
N GLU A 60 28.91 -12.62 8.18
CA GLU A 60 29.07 -12.80 9.63
C GLU A 60 27.78 -13.23 10.34
N ALA A 61 26.67 -13.40 9.62
CA ALA A 61 25.37 -13.67 10.22
C ALA A 61 25.32 -15.08 10.84
N LYS A 62 25.10 -15.12 12.16
CA LYS A 62 24.97 -16.38 12.92
C LYS A 62 23.52 -16.83 13.03
N PRO A 63 23.25 -18.14 13.01
CA PRO A 63 21.93 -18.67 13.25
C PRO A 63 21.43 -18.33 14.65
N ILE A 64 20.17 -17.91 14.74
CA ILE A 64 19.52 -17.56 16.01
C ILE A 64 18.40 -18.56 16.28
N ARG A 65 18.47 -19.19 17.44
CA ARG A 65 17.42 -20.07 17.97
C ARG A 65 16.78 -19.44 19.20
N GLN A 66 15.58 -18.91 19.04
CA GLN A 66 14.81 -18.31 20.12
C GLN A 66 13.87 -19.33 20.78
N GLN A 67 13.62 -19.14 22.08
CA GLN A 67 12.70 -19.98 22.84
C GLN A 67 11.24 -19.66 22.52
N GLU A 68 10.39 -20.69 22.60
CA GLU A 68 8.95 -20.57 22.44
C GLU A 68 8.34 -19.65 23.53
N ARG A 69 7.36 -18.83 23.12
CA ARG A 69 6.60 -17.99 24.05
C ARG A 69 5.41 -18.75 24.62
N ARG A 70 5.19 -18.59 25.93
CA ARG A 70 3.98 -19.10 26.59
C ARG A 70 2.74 -18.36 26.06
N LEU A 71 1.73 -19.13 25.65
CA LEU A 71 0.46 -18.61 25.16
C LEU A 71 -0.67 -18.96 26.14
N ASN A 72 -1.68 -18.09 26.20
CA ASN A 72 -2.90 -18.35 26.96
C ASN A 72 -3.71 -19.49 26.28
N PRO A 73 -4.37 -20.40 27.03
CA PRO A 73 -5.24 -21.45 26.50
C PRO A 73 -6.19 -21.01 25.37
N THR A 74 -6.88 -19.88 25.49
CA THR A 74 -7.79 -19.41 24.42
C THR A 74 -7.06 -19.08 23.11
N ILE A 75 -5.81 -18.60 23.22
CA ILE A 75 -4.97 -18.28 22.07
C ILE A 75 -4.37 -19.55 21.45
N LEU A 76 -4.14 -20.60 22.24
CA LEU A 76 -3.63 -21.88 21.76
C LEU A 76 -4.55 -22.50 20.70
N ASP A 77 -5.85 -22.54 20.95
CA ASP A 77 -6.81 -23.13 20.01
C ASP A 77 -6.83 -22.37 18.68
N MET A 78 -6.79 -21.04 18.72
CA MET A 78 -6.69 -20.21 17.51
C MET A 78 -5.40 -20.47 16.74
N VAL A 79 -4.26 -20.58 17.44
CA VAL A 79 -2.97 -20.88 16.81
C VAL A 79 -2.99 -22.27 16.18
N LYS A 80 -3.59 -23.26 16.84
CA LYS A 80 -3.73 -24.62 16.32
C LYS A 80 -4.53 -24.63 15.02
N GLU A 81 -5.66 -23.93 14.99
CA GLU A 81 -6.51 -23.83 13.81
C GLU A 81 -5.76 -23.17 12.63
N GLU A 82 -5.05 -22.07 12.87
CA GLU A 82 -4.28 -21.39 11.85
C GLU A 82 -3.08 -22.20 11.34
N VAL A 83 -2.32 -22.85 12.23
CA VAL A 83 -1.22 -23.76 11.84
C VAL A 83 -1.75 -24.90 10.99
N THR A 84 -2.89 -25.49 11.37
CA THR A 84 -3.53 -26.56 10.60
C THR A 84 -3.94 -26.09 9.20
N LYS A 85 -4.52 -24.88 9.09
CA LYS A 85 -4.85 -24.28 7.78
C LYS A 85 -3.60 -24.11 6.91
N LEU A 86 -2.50 -23.61 7.47
CA LEU A 86 -1.26 -23.41 6.72
C LEU A 86 -0.61 -24.72 6.27
N LEU A 87 -0.68 -25.76 7.11
CA LEU A 87 -0.20 -27.11 6.79
C LEU A 87 -1.01 -27.74 5.65
N VAL A 88 -2.34 -27.69 5.73
CA VAL A 88 -3.23 -28.27 4.70
C VAL A 88 -3.02 -27.60 3.34
N VAL A 89 -2.75 -26.30 3.32
CA VAL A 89 -2.45 -25.56 2.08
C VAL A 89 -1.00 -25.77 1.62
N GLY A 90 -0.13 -26.34 2.45
CA GLY A 90 1.28 -26.55 2.15
C GLY A 90 2.13 -25.28 2.18
N ILE A 91 1.67 -24.23 2.88
CA ILE A 91 2.44 -22.98 3.10
C ILE A 91 3.56 -23.20 4.11
N ILE A 92 3.34 -24.11 5.06
CA ILE A 92 4.34 -24.56 6.03
C ILE A 92 4.45 -26.09 6.01
N TYR A 93 5.59 -26.61 6.46
CA TYR A 93 5.83 -28.03 6.64
C TYR A 93 6.58 -28.29 7.95
N PRO A 94 6.41 -29.46 8.58
CA PRO A 94 7.14 -29.80 9.81
C PRO A 94 8.63 -29.98 9.52
N ILE A 95 9.47 -29.41 10.37
CA ILE A 95 10.93 -29.54 10.30
C ILE A 95 11.46 -30.04 11.65
N LEU A 96 12.36 -31.03 11.63
CA LEU A 96 12.87 -31.66 12.84
C LEU A 96 14.04 -30.90 13.46
N ASP A 97 14.94 -30.38 12.63
CA ASP A 97 16.13 -29.67 13.08
C ASP A 97 16.37 -28.44 12.22
N SER A 98 16.44 -27.29 12.89
CA SER A 98 16.77 -26.00 12.28
C SER A 98 17.58 -25.18 13.28
N GLN A 99 18.69 -24.63 12.80
CA GLN A 99 19.52 -23.70 13.58
C GLN A 99 18.85 -22.32 13.72
N TRP A 100 17.95 -21.99 12.79
CA TRP A 100 17.14 -20.78 12.83
C TRP A 100 15.78 -21.11 13.44
N VAL A 101 15.36 -20.42 14.49
CA VAL A 101 14.02 -20.59 15.07
C VAL A 101 13.53 -19.27 15.62
N SER A 102 12.35 -18.84 15.17
CA SER A 102 11.64 -17.66 15.67
C SER A 102 10.33 -18.07 16.38
N PRO A 103 9.97 -17.46 17.52
CA PRO A 103 8.73 -17.80 18.21
C PRO A 103 7.54 -17.15 17.51
N VAL A 104 6.39 -17.82 17.56
CA VAL A 104 5.12 -17.22 17.10
C VAL A 104 4.66 -16.15 18.07
N GLN A 105 4.32 -14.98 17.53
CA GLN A 105 3.63 -13.92 18.26
C GLN A 105 2.22 -13.75 17.68
N VAL A 106 1.21 -13.91 18.53
CA VAL A 106 -0.19 -13.70 18.14
C VAL A 106 -0.53 -12.24 18.35
N VAL A 107 -0.96 -11.59 17.27
CA VAL A 107 -1.44 -10.21 17.29
C VAL A 107 -2.94 -10.25 17.03
N PRO A 108 -3.79 -9.87 18.00
CA PRO A 108 -5.22 -9.72 17.78
C PRO A 108 -5.46 -8.68 16.68
N LYS A 109 -6.21 -9.03 15.64
CA LYS A 109 -6.68 -8.04 14.67
C LYS A 109 -7.83 -7.26 15.29
N ASN A 110 -7.60 -6.00 15.65
CA ASN A 110 -8.68 -5.04 15.79
C ASN A 110 -9.27 -4.83 14.39
N LEU A 111 -10.43 -5.43 14.11
CA LEU A 111 -11.17 -5.22 12.86
C LEU A 111 -11.79 -3.81 12.87
N GLY A 112 -10.95 -2.79 12.73
CA GLY A 112 -11.38 -1.48 12.24
C GLY A 112 -11.74 -1.64 10.76
N LYS A 113 -13.04 -1.79 10.47
CA LYS A 113 -13.57 -1.72 9.11
C LYS A 113 -13.38 -0.31 8.56
N ALA A 114 -12.23 -0.05 7.94
CA ALA A 114 -12.10 1.05 7.00
C ALA A 114 -12.32 0.50 5.59
N ILE A 115 -13.59 0.43 5.18
CA ILE A 115 -13.94 0.23 3.78
C ILE A 115 -13.67 1.56 3.09
N ARG A 116 -12.61 1.62 2.29
CA ARG A 116 -12.24 2.78 1.48
C ARG A 116 -12.41 2.39 0.00
N LYS A 117 -13.31 3.09 -0.70
CA LYS A 117 -13.68 2.89 -2.12
C LYS A 117 -12.69 3.64 -3.04
N ILE A 118 -12.33 3.04 -4.19
CA ILE A 118 -11.13 3.33 -5.03
C ILE A 118 -11.45 3.16 -6.53
N PRO A 119 -10.78 3.82 -7.52
CA PRO A 119 -10.81 3.48 -8.93
C PRO A 119 -9.89 2.28 -9.17
N LEU A 120 -10.46 1.16 -9.63
CA LEU A 120 -9.85 -0.12 -9.96
C LEU A 120 -8.50 -0.40 -9.32
N LEU A 121 -8.52 -0.49 -7.99
CA LEU A 121 -7.41 -0.99 -7.21
C LEU A 121 -7.70 -2.45 -6.86
N LEU A 122 -6.87 -3.33 -7.38
CA LEU A 122 -6.69 -4.65 -6.80
C LEU A 122 -5.68 -4.42 -5.68
N SER A 123 -6.13 -4.14 -4.45
CA SER A 123 -5.25 -4.03 -3.26
C SER A 123 -5.44 -5.27 -2.40
N ASP A 124 -4.40 -6.02 -2.06
CA ASP A 124 -4.55 -7.18 -1.19
C ASP A 124 -3.33 -7.44 -0.32
N GLY A 125 -3.23 -6.65 0.75
CA GLY A 125 -2.43 -7.01 1.92
C GLY A 125 -3.14 -8.07 2.76
N PHE A 126 -2.89 -9.36 2.48
CA PHE A 126 -2.80 -10.46 3.47
C PHE A 126 -2.51 -11.83 2.82
N SER A 127 -2.70 -11.99 1.50
CA SER A 127 -2.54 -13.29 0.83
C SER A 127 -1.41 -13.34 -0.21
N ARG A 128 -0.94 -12.19 -0.72
CA ARG A 128 -0.07 -12.13 -1.90
C ARG A 128 1.35 -12.62 -1.69
N TYR A 129 2.03 -12.20 -0.62
CA TYR A 129 3.39 -12.69 -0.35
C TYR A 129 3.44 -14.22 -0.25
N ARG A 130 2.39 -14.82 0.32
CA ARG A 130 2.26 -16.28 0.46
C ARG A 130 2.06 -17.03 -0.87
N GLN A 131 2.01 -16.33 -2.01
CA GLN A 131 1.98 -16.95 -3.33
C GLN A 131 3.38 -17.14 -3.92
N ILE A 132 4.39 -16.40 -3.45
CA ILE A 132 5.78 -16.55 -3.90
C ILE A 132 6.46 -17.67 -3.11
N HIS A 133 7.11 -18.60 -3.81
CA HIS A 133 7.89 -19.66 -3.19
C HIS A 133 9.21 -19.13 -2.62
N ILE A 134 9.62 -19.67 -1.48
CA ILE A 134 10.99 -19.49 -0.97
C ILE A 134 11.87 -20.56 -1.62
N ALA A 135 13.07 -20.16 -2.05
CA ALA A 135 14.07 -21.09 -2.57
C ALA A 135 14.32 -22.22 -1.55
N PRO A 136 14.35 -23.51 -1.96
CA PRO A 136 14.45 -24.64 -1.03
C PRO A 136 15.59 -24.53 -0.02
N GLN A 137 16.76 -24.02 -0.44
CA GLN A 137 17.91 -23.82 0.43
C GLN A 137 17.68 -22.79 1.55
N ASP A 138 16.74 -21.87 1.39
CA ASP A 138 16.49 -20.76 2.32
C ASP A 138 15.30 -21.01 3.25
N GLN A 139 14.49 -22.06 3.00
CA GLN A 139 13.27 -22.33 3.77
C GLN A 139 13.54 -22.52 5.27
N HIS A 140 14.62 -23.23 5.62
CA HIS A 140 15.02 -23.48 7.00
C HIS A 140 15.28 -22.18 7.80
N LYS A 141 15.64 -21.07 7.14
CA LYS A 141 15.85 -19.77 7.79
C LYS A 141 14.56 -19.13 8.28
N THR A 142 13.41 -19.55 7.74
CA THR A 142 12.08 -19.03 8.08
C THR A 142 11.36 -19.88 9.13
N THR A 143 12.09 -20.75 9.82
CA THR A 143 11.50 -21.69 10.77
C THR A 143 10.87 -20.96 11.97
N LEU A 144 9.65 -21.37 12.28
CA LEU A 144 8.86 -20.90 13.42
C LEU A 144 8.65 -22.03 14.43
N THR A 145 8.58 -21.68 15.71
CA THR A 145 8.20 -22.62 16.78
C THR A 145 6.92 -22.18 17.46
N CYS A 146 6.06 -23.16 17.72
CA CYS A 146 4.84 -23.00 18.50
C CYS A 146 4.60 -24.25 19.36
N PRO A 147 3.67 -24.20 20.33
CA PRO A 147 3.37 -25.33 21.23
C PRO A 147 2.99 -26.64 20.53
N PHE A 148 2.63 -26.58 19.25
CA PHE A 148 2.21 -27.73 18.44
C PHE A 148 3.34 -28.30 17.55
N GLY A 149 4.51 -27.67 17.55
CA GLY A 149 5.67 -28.13 16.79
C GLY A 149 6.47 -27.00 16.16
N THR A 150 7.51 -27.42 15.42
CA THR A 150 8.40 -26.54 14.67
C THR A 150 8.15 -26.70 13.18
N PHE A 151 7.98 -25.59 12.47
CA PHE A 151 7.57 -25.56 11.06
C PHE A 151 8.41 -24.58 10.27
N ALA A 152 8.72 -24.91 9.01
CA ALA A 152 9.37 -23.99 8.08
C ALA A 152 8.38 -23.55 6.98
N TYR A 153 8.55 -22.34 6.45
CA TYR A 153 7.71 -21.86 5.36
C TYR A 153 8.23 -22.34 4.00
N THR A 154 7.32 -22.81 3.15
CA THR A 154 7.58 -23.04 1.72
C THR A 154 7.32 -21.78 0.89
N ARG A 155 6.44 -20.90 1.40
CA ARG A 155 6.02 -19.64 0.76
C ARG A 155 6.42 -18.46 1.61
N MET A 156 6.69 -17.33 0.97
CA MET A 156 7.19 -16.13 1.64
C MET A 156 6.24 -15.66 2.76
N PRO A 157 6.65 -15.73 4.04
CA PRO A 157 5.85 -15.25 5.15
C PRO A 157 5.90 -13.73 5.24
N PHE A 158 4.97 -13.19 6.04
CA PHE A 158 5.04 -11.79 6.45
C PHE A 158 6.19 -11.56 7.43
N GLY A 159 6.74 -10.35 7.42
CA GLY A 159 7.79 -9.93 8.36
C GLY A 159 9.22 -10.06 7.83
N LEU A 160 9.43 -10.65 6.65
CA LEU A 160 10.74 -10.62 5.99
C LEU A 160 11.01 -9.22 5.42
N CYS A 161 12.18 -8.66 5.70
CA CYS A 161 12.57 -7.31 5.28
C CYS A 161 12.52 -7.11 3.76
N ASN A 162 12.94 -8.12 3.00
CA ASN A 162 13.01 -8.09 1.54
C ASN A 162 11.79 -8.72 0.85
N ALA A 163 10.74 -9.09 1.58
CA ALA A 163 9.53 -9.63 0.98
C ALA A 163 8.84 -8.61 0.04
N PRO A 164 8.68 -7.33 0.42
CA PRO A 164 8.01 -6.37 -0.44
C PRO A 164 8.80 -6.05 -1.72
N SER A 165 10.14 -5.95 -1.63
CA SER A 165 10.99 -5.74 -2.80
C SER A 165 10.97 -6.92 -3.76
N THR A 166 11.01 -8.16 -3.23
CA THR A 166 10.85 -9.37 -4.04
C THR A 166 9.50 -9.40 -4.73
N PHE A 167 8.43 -9.04 -4.02
CA PHE A 167 7.09 -8.99 -4.57
C PHE A 167 6.98 -7.96 -5.71
N GLN A 168 7.50 -6.75 -5.51
CA GLN A 168 7.54 -5.73 -6.56
C GLN A 168 8.29 -6.23 -7.81
N CYS A 169 9.48 -6.82 -7.64
CA CYS A 169 10.26 -7.35 -8.76
C CYS A 169 9.48 -8.44 -9.51
N CYS A 170 8.82 -9.35 -8.78
CA CYS A 170 7.99 -10.39 -9.35
C CYS A 170 6.86 -9.81 -10.19
N MET A 171 6.12 -8.84 -9.65
CA MET A 171 5.00 -8.22 -10.36
C MET A 171 5.46 -7.42 -11.57
N THR A 172 6.55 -6.66 -11.46
CA THR A 172 7.15 -5.97 -12.60
C THR A 172 7.55 -6.95 -13.71
N SER A 173 8.07 -8.14 -13.35
CA SER A 173 8.41 -9.17 -14.34
C SER A 173 7.18 -9.83 -14.97
N ILE A 174 6.10 -10.04 -14.21
CA ILE A 174 4.87 -10.67 -14.71
C ILE A 174 4.13 -9.73 -15.69
N PHE A 175 4.13 -8.43 -15.40
CA PHE A 175 3.35 -7.42 -16.11
C PHE A 175 4.21 -6.46 -16.95
N SER A 176 5.46 -6.81 -17.25
CA SER A 176 6.44 -5.90 -17.86
C SER A 176 5.97 -5.23 -19.16
N ASP A 177 5.16 -5.94 -19.94
CA ASP A 177 4.57 -5.48 -21.21
C ASP A 177 3.28 -4.68 -21.03
N LEU A 178 2.60 -4.81 -19.89
CA LEU A 178 1.35 -4.08 -19.59
C LEU A 178 1.60 -2.82 -18.75
N LEU A 179 2.75 -2.76 -18.08
CA LEU A 179 3.17 -1.64 -17.26
C LEU A 179 3.29 -0.36 -18.09
N GLN A 180 2.81 0.77 -17.52
CA GLN A 180 2.78 2.11 -18.14
C GLN A 180 1.85 2.26 -19.36
N GLU A 181 1.46 1.17 -20.02
CA GLU A 181 0.47 1.21 -21.10
C GLU A 181 -0.95 1.18 -20.55
N CYS A 182 -1.31 0.14 -19.80
CA CYS A 182 -2.67 -0.05 -19.31
C CYS A 182 -2.78 -0.32 -17.80
N MET A 183 -1.64 -0.53 -17.14
CA MET A 183 -1.61 -0.76 -15.70
C MET A 183 -0.36 -0.19 -15.04
N GLU A 184 -0.51 0.08 -13.74
CA GLU A 184 0.58 0.40 -12.83
C GLU A 184 0.57 -0.58 -11.66
N VAL A 185 1.76 -0.95 -11.19
CA VAL A 185 1.91 -1.79 -10.00
C VAL A 185 2.84 -1.12 -9.01
N PHE A 186 2.32 -0.93 -7.81
CA PHE A 186 3.10 -0.46 -6.68
C PHE A 186 2.84 -1.35 -5.47
N MET A 187 3.83 -2.15 -5.12
CA MET A 187 3.81 -3.08 -4.00
C MET A 187 2.58 -3.98 -4.07
N ASP A 188 1.67 -3.86 -3.10
CA ASP A 188 0.42 -4.63 -3.02
C ASP A 188 -0.77 -3.97 -3.73
N ASP A 189 -0.54 -2.96 -4.57
CA ASP A 189 -1.58 -2.22 -5.28
C ASP A 189 -1.40 -2.34 -6.79
N PHE A 190 -2.38 -2.95 -7.48
CA PHE A 190 -2.46 -2.93 -8.94
C PHE A 190 -3.55 -1.95 -9.35
N THR A 191 -3.21 -1.05 -10.25
CA THR A 191 -4.15 -0.08 -10.84
C THR A 191 -4.24 -0.35 -12.34
N VAL A 192 -5.45 -0.54 -12.85
CA VAL A 192 -5.71 -0.68 -14.29
C VAL A 192 -6.51 0.54 -14.74
N TYR A 193 -6.04 1.24 -15.76
CA TYR A 193 -6.65 2.47 -16.26
C TYR A 193 -6.92 2.39 -17.76
N ALA A 194 -7.90 3.18 -18.21
CA ALA A 194 -8.29 3.33 -19.60
C ALA A 194 -9.20 4.55 -19.78
N ASP A 195 -9.27 5.09 -21.01
CA ASP A 195 -10.10 6.25 -21.35
C ASP A 195 -11.57 5.92 -21.64
N SER A 196 -11.90 4.63 -21.79
CA SER A 196 -13.26 4.18 -22.07
C SER A 196 -13.59 2.87 -21.36
N PHE A 197 -14.89 2.59 -21.19
CA PHE A 197 -15.35 1.34 -20.56
C PHE A 197 -14.92 0.10 -21.35
N ASP A 198 -15.03 0.12 -22.69
CA ASP A 198 -14.66 -1.03 -23.51
C ASP A 198 -13.14 -1.29 -23.48
N ALA A 199 -12.32 -0.24 -23.55
CA ALA A 199 -10.88 -0.35 -23.37
C ALA A 199 -10.51 -0.85 -21.96
N CYS A 200 -11.19 -0.35 -20.92
CA CYS A 200 -10.99 -0.82 -19.54
C CYS A 200 -11.30 -2.31 -19.41
N ARG A 201 -12.40 -2.77 -20.00
CA ARG A 201 -12.79 -4.19 -20.01
C ARG A 201 -11.72 -5.05 -20.70
N GLU A 202 -11.20 -4.60 -21.83
CA GLU A 202 -10.13 -5.30 -22.54
C GLU A 202 -8.85 -5.37 -21.69
N ASN A 203 -8.45 -4.26 -21.08
CA ASN A 203 -7.28 -4.19 -20.19
C ASN A 203 -7.44 -5.13 -18.99
N ILE A 204 -8.61 -5.15 -18.35
CA ILE A 204 -8.91 -6.08 -17.27
C ILE A 204 -8.79 -7.52 -17.76
N SER A 205 -9.32 -7.84 -18.95
CA SER A 205 -9.21 -9.18 -19.52
C SER A 205 -7.76 -9.59 -19.75
N LYS A 206 -6.91 -8.69 -20.28
CA LYS A 206 -5.47 -8.93 -20.47
C LYS A 206 -4.76 -9.21 -19.15
N VAL A 207 -4.99 -8.35 -18.15
CA VAL A 207 -4.41 -8.50 -16.80
C VAL A 207 -4.84 -9.81 -16.16
N LEU A 208 -6.13 -10.14 -16.20
CA LEU A 208 -6.66 -11.38 -15.62
C LEU A 208 -6.13 -12.62 -16.37
N THR A 209 -5.97 -12.56 -17.68
CA THR A 209 -5.34 -13.64 -18.46
C THR A 209 -3.90 -13.87 -17.98
N ARG A 210 -3.11 -12.79 -17.85
CA ARG A 210 -1.75 -12.87 -17.33
C ARG A 210 -1.67 -13.43 -15.91
N CYS A 211 -2.64 -13.10 -15.06
CA CYS A 211 -2.77 -13.70 -13.74
C CYS A 211 -2.96 -15.22 -13.81
N ILE A 212 -3.81 -15.71 -14.72
CA ILE A 212 -4.03 -17.15 -14.92
C ILE A 212 -2.75 -17.82 -15.40
N ASP A 213 -2.08 -17.26 -16.41
CA ASP A 213 -0.87 -17.85 -17.01
C ASP A 213 0.28 -17.98 -16.00
N THR A 214 0.35 -17.05 -15.05
CA THR A 214 1.42 -17.00 -14.03
C THR A 214 1.02 -17.64 -12.69
N ASN A 215 -0.20 -18.16 -12.58
CA ASN A 215 -0.81 -18.66 -11.33
C ASN A 215 -0.87 -17.61 -10.20
N LEU A 216 -0.93 -16.32 -10.58
CA LEU A 216 -1.19 -15.23 -9.64
C LEU A 216 -2.70 -15.14 -9.38
N VAL A 217 -3.06 -15.16 -8.10
CA VAL A 217 -4.46 -15.10 -7.66
C VAL A 217 -4.72 -13.78 -6.93
N LEU A 218 -5.75 -13.06 -7.37
CA LEU A 218 -6.21 -11.80 -6.81
C LEU A 218 -7.34 -12.05 -5.80
N ASN A 219 -7.35 -11.30 -4.70
CA ASN A 219 -8.41 -11.40 -3.70
C ASN A 219 -9.63 -10.57 -4.08
N PHE A 220 -10.74 -11.23 -4.41
CA PHE A 220 -11.96 -10.57 -4.88
C PHE A 220 -12.50 -9.51 -3.91
N GLU A 221 -12.46 -9.77 -2.59
CA GLU A 221 -13.11 -8.91 -1.60
C GLU A 221 -12.52 -7.50 -1.52
N LYS A 222 -11.28 -7.35 -2.01
CA LYS A 222 -10.57 -6.07 -2.01
C LYS A 222 -10.36 -5.50 -3.41
N CYS A 223 -10.83 -6.22 -4.43
CA CYS A 223 -10.84 -5.73 -5.80
C CYS A 223 -12.02 -4.78 -5.98
N HIS A 224 -11.75 -3.59 -6.49
CA HIS A 224 -12.79 -2.65 -6.89
C HIS A 224 -12.84 -2.63 -8.42
N PHE A 225 -14.03 -2.60 -9.04
CA PHE A 225 -14.19 -2.62 -10.50
C PHE A 225 -14.99 -1.41 -10.99
N ILE A 226 -14.54 -0.79 -12.09
CA ILE A 226 -15.21 0.28 -12.86
C ILE A 226 -15.70 1.43 -11.96
N VAL A 227 -14.80 2.36 -11.68
CA VAL A 227 -14.91 3.30 -10.56
C VAL A 227 -14.24 4.59 -10.98
N ILE A 228 -14.92 5.71 -10.72
CA ILE A 228 -14.58 7.04 -11.26
C ILE A 228 -13.63 7.79 -10.31
N GLU A 229 -13.62 7.40 -9.03
CA GLU A 229 -12.78 7.98 -7.98
C GLU A 229 -12.38 6.95 -6.92
N GLY A 230 -11.34 7.30 -6.18
CA GLY A 230 -11.04 6.78 -4.86
C GLY A 230 -9.53 6.62 -4.57
N ILE A 231 -9.15 5.82 -3.58
CA ILE A 231 -7.85 5.96 -2.91
C ILE A 231 -6.72 5.07 -3.47
N VAL A 232 -5.68 5.67 -4.06
CA VAL A 232 -4.46 4.96 -4.52
C VAL A 232 -3.26 5.49 -3.74
N LEU A 233 -2.47 4.61 -3.12
CA LEU A 233 -1.29 4.97 -2.30
C LEU A 233 -1.57 6.04 -1.22
N GLY A 234 -2.74 6.00 -0.59
CA GLY A 234 -3.15 6.96 0.44
C GLY A 234 -3.66 8.31 -0.10
N HIS A 235 -3.82 8.46 -1.41
CA HIS A 235 -4.38 9.65 -2.05
C HIS A 235 -5.71 9.35 -2.74
N LEU A 236 -6.69 10.22 -2.59
CA LEU A 236 -7.95 10.17 -3.33
C LEU A 236 -7.71 10.66 -4.77
N VAL A 237 -7.68 9.72 -5.72
CA VAL A 237 -7.56 9.97 -7.16
C VAL A 237 -8.95 10.12 -7.77
N THR A 238 -9.14 11.18 -8.55
CA THR A 238 -10.38 11.50 -9.27
C THR A 238 -10.04 11.94 -10.68
N ASN A 239 -11.03 12.00 -11.58
CA ASN A 239 -10.84 12.60 -12.91
C ASN A 239 -10.41 14.08 -12.87
N LYS A 240 -10.61 14.79 -11.75
CA LYS A 240 -10.17 16.18 -11.55
C LYS A 240 -8.75 16.30 -11.01
N GLY A 241 -8.13 15.19 -10.59
CA GLY A 241 -6.83 15.18 -9.95
C GLY A 241 -6.80 14.41 -8.62
N ILE A 242 -5.72 14.62 -7.88
CA ILE A 242 -5.34 13.92 -6.66
C ILE A 242 -5.66 14.80 -5.45
N LYS A 243 -6.23 14.19 -4.41
CA LYS A 243 -6.57 14.80 -3.12
C LYS A 243 -6.03 13.97 -1.96
N VAL A 244 -6.01 14.56 -0.76
CA VAL A 244 -5.80 13.83 0.49
C VAL A 244 -7.06 13.03 0.83
N ASP A 245 -6.87 11.80 1.32
CA ASP A 245 -7.98 10.94 1.77
C ASP A 245 -8.67 11.55 3.01
N LYS A 246 -10.01 11.59 3.00
CA LYS A 246 -10.85 12.14 4.08
C LYS A 246 -10.55 11.52 5.43
N SER A 247 -10.36 10.21 5.46
CA SER A 247 -10.08 9.50 6.69
C SER A 247 -8.71 9.85 7.30
N THR A 248 -7.73 10.22 6.47
CA THR A 248 -6.46 10.78 6.94
C THR A 248 -6.66 12.20 7.46
N ILE A 249 -7.51 12.99 6.80
CA ILE A 249 -7.91 14.33 7.28
C ILE A 249 -8.57 14.23 8.66
N ASP A 250 -9.49 13.29 8.87
CA ASP A 250 -10.20 13.10 10.14
C ASP A 250 -9.22 12.75 11.26
N ILE A 251 -8.28 11.84 10.99
CA ILE A 251 -7.20 11.47 11.94
C ILE A 251 -6.37 12.70 12.28
N ILE A 252 -5.87 13.44 11.28
CA ILE A 252 -5.03 14.62 11.49
C ILE A 252 -5.77 15.69 12.29
N THR A 253 -7.05 15.92 11.99
CA THR A 253 -7.88 16.91 12.69
C THR A 253 -8.01 16.57 14.17
N SER A 254 -8.16 15.27 14.49
CA SER A 254 -8.29 14.78 15.87
C SER A 254 -6.99 14.71 16.68
N LEU A 255 -5.82 14.87 16.05
CA LEU A 255 -4.54 14.75 16.74
C LEU A 255 -4.35 15.85 17.80
N PRO A 256 -4.00 15.49 19.06
CA PRO A 256 -3.65 16.46 20.09
C PRO A 256 -2.27 17.08 19.80
N ASN A 257 -1.92 18.13 20.56
CA ASN A 257 -0.60 18.72 20.48
C ASN A 257 0.47 17.71 20.93
N PRO A 258 1.60 17.58 20.20
CA PRO A 258 2.69 16.68 20.57
C PRO A 258 3.28 17.01 21.95
N ALA A 259 3.41 15.99 22.80
CA ALA A 259 4.03 16.06 24.11
C ALA A 259 5.49 15.58 24.13
N SER A 260 5.98 15.02 23.02
CA SER A 260 7.35 14.49 22.92
C SER A 260 8.00 14.71 21.56
N VAL A 261 9.34 14.66 21.53
CA VAL A 261 10.15 14.69 20.29
C VAL A 261 9.74 13.57 19.33
N TRP A 262 9.41 12.38 19.85
CA TRP A 262 8.94 11.24 19.04
C TRP A 262 7.62 11.53 18.34
N GLU A 263 6.67 12.17 19.03
CA GLU A 263 5.39 12.57 18.45
C GLU A 263 5.55 13.66 17.39
N VAL A 264 6.42 14.65 17.62
CA VAL A 264 6.77 15.66 16.61
C VAL A 264 7.41 15.00 15.38
N CYS A 265 8.35 14.08 15.58
CA CYS A 265 9.01 13.36 14.50
C CYS A 265 8.01 12.52 13.68
N SER A 266 7.13 11.79 14.37
CA SER A 266 6.04 11.02 13.74
C SER A 266 5.10 11.92 12.93
N PHE A 267 4.66 13.04 13.51
CA PHE A 267 3.79 14.00 12.83
C PHE A 267 4.46 14.60 11.60
N LEU A 268 5.71 15.07 11.70
CA LEU A 268 6.45 15.63 10.56
C LEU A 268 6.69 14.59 9.47
N GLY A 269 6.93 13.32 9.82
CA GLY A 269 7.01 12.22 8.86
C GLY A 269 5.69 12.05 8.08
N HIS A 270 4.56 12.02 8.80
CA HIS A 270 3.23 11.92 8.17
C HIS A 270 2.86 13.15 7.34
N ALA A 271 3.05 14.35 7.87
CA ALA A 271 2.77 15.60 7.17
C ALA A 271 3.69 15.78 5.95
N GLY A 272 4.95 15.31 6.06
CA GLY A 272 5.94 15.32 4.99
C GLY A 272 5.53 14.48 3.78
N PHE A 273 4.77 13.40 3.96
CA PHE A 273 4.19 12.63 2.85
C PHE A 273 3.26 13.49 1.97
N TYR A 274 2.54 14.43 2.59
CA TYR A 274 1.61 15.35 1.94
C TYR A 274 2.23 16.73 1.64
N LYS A 275 3.55 16.91 1.80
CA LYS A 275 4.23 18.19 1.53
C LYS A 275 3.92 18.76 0.14
N ARG A 276 3.67 17.87 -0.84
CA ARG A 276 3.36 18.24 -2.23
C ARG A 276 2.05 19.04 -2.38
N PHE A 277 1.16 19.00 -1.38
CA PHE A 277 -0.11 19.72 -1.34
C PHE A 277 0.00 21.05 -0.58
N ILE A 278 1.11 21.28 0.12
CA ILE A 278 1.28 22.41 1.04
C ILE A 278 2.31 23.38 0.47
N LYS A 279 1.87 24.59 0.14
CA LYS A 279 2.77 25.67 -0.24
C LYS A 279 3.68 26.03 0.93
N ASN A 280 4.99 26.12 0.66
CA ASN A 280 6.01 26.53 1.64
C ASN A 280 6.06 25.66 2.91
N PHE A 281 5.77 24.35 2.79
CA PHE A 281 5.79 23.40 3.91
C PHE A 281 7.04 23.54 4.80
N SER A 282 8.22 23.60 4.19
CA SER A 282 9.50 23.71 4.91
C SER A 282 9.57 24.95 5.79
N LYS A 283 8.99 26.08 5.37
CA LYS A 283 8.97 27.34 6.14
C LYS A 283 8.09 27.22 7.38
N ILE A 284 6.92 26.62 7.23
CA ILE A 284 5.95 26.42 8.31
C ILE A 284 6.50 25.38 9.30
N ALA A 285 7.17 24.34 8.80
CA ALA A 285 7.71 23.26 9.62
C ALA A 285 9.01 23.63 10.38
N VAL A 286 9.60 24.82 10.17
CA VAL A 286 10.87 25.22 10.82
C VAL A 286 10.79 25.14 12.35
N PRO A 287 9.78 25.72 13.04
CA PRO A 287 9.71 25.67 14.51
C PRO A 287 9.66 24.23 15.04
N LEU A 288 8.89 23.37 14.38
CA LEU A 288 8.78 21.95 14.73
C LEU A 288 10.07 21.18 14.45
N SER A 289 10.78 21.51 13.36
CA SER A 289 12.04 20.87 12.99
C SER A 289 13.17 21.22 13.96
N LYS A 290 13.14 22.43 14.54
CA LYS A 290 14.11 22.85 15.58
C LYS A 290 14.05 21.97 16.84
N LEU A 291 12.86 21.45 17.18
CA LEU A 291 12.67 20.51 18.29
C LEU A 291 13.34 19.15 18.07
N LEU A 292 13.75 18.83 16.83
CA LEU A 292 14.43 17.58 16.49
C LEU A 292 15.96 17.68 16.55
N TYR A 293 16.53 18.87 16.80
CA TYR A 293 17.98 19.03 16.90
C TYR A 293 18.53 18.40 18.17
N LYS A 294 19.78 17.92 18.09
CA LYS A 294 20.50 17.39 19.24
C LYS A 294 20.70 18.48 20.29
N ASP A 295 20.59 18.09 21.55
CA ASP A 295 20.84 18.94 22.73
C ASP A 295 19.90 20.16 22.89
N VAL A 296 18.71 20.12 22.27
CA VAL A 296 17.65 21.11 22.47
C VAL A 296 16.64 20.61 23.51
N GLU A 297 16.33 21.43 24.51
CA GLU A 297 15.27 21.16 25.47
C GLU A 297 13.90 21.17 24.78
N PHE A 298 13.11 20.12 24.96
CA PHE A 298 11.77 20.05 24.35
C PHE A 298 10.83 21.05 25.02
N LYS A 299 10.60 22.17 24.33
CA LYS A 299 9.62 23.19 24.71
C LYS A 299 8.65 23.40 23.55
N PHE A 300 7.45 22.85 23.67
CA PHE A 300 6.39 23.05 22.69
C PHE A 300 5.71 24.41 22.93
N ASP A 301 6.39 25.45 22.47
CA ASP A 301 6.02 26.85 22.67
C ASP A 301 4.97 27.34 21.65
N GLN A 302 4.54 28.60 21.80
CA GLN A 302 3.51 29.21 20.97
C GLN A 302 3.82 29.15 19.45
N PRO A 303 5.06 29.44 18.98
CA PRO A 303 5.45 29.21 17.59
C PRO A 303 5.27 27.77 17.10
N CYS A 304 5.56 26.77 17.95
CA CYS A 304 5.34 25.37 17.60
C CYS A 304 3.86 25.02 17.52
N ILE A 305 3.03 25.55 18.42
CA ILE A 305 1.57 25.38 18.39
C ILE A 305 0.99 25.99 17.11
N GLU A 306 1.40 27.20 16.75
CA GLU A 306 0.93 27.89 15.54
C GLU A 306 1.31 27.12 14.27
N ALA A 307 2.58 26.70 14.16
CA ALA A 307 3.04 25.88 13.04
C ALA A 307 2.28 24.55 12.94
N PHE A 308 2.02 23.89 14.07
CA PHE A 308 1.28 22.63 14.12
C PHE A 308 -0.17 22.81 13.66
N GLN A 309 -0.88 23.82 14.16
CA GLN A 309 -2.26 24.10 13.77
C GLN A 309 -2.36 24.56 12.30
N GLU A 310 -1.41 25.37 11.83
CA GLU A 310 -1.34 25.79 10.44
C GLU A 310 -1.16 24.59 9.50
N LEU A 311 -0.25 23.66 9.81
CA LEU A 311 -0.08 22.44 9.02
C LEU A 311 -1.33 21.56 9.03
N LYS A 312 -2.01 21.41 10.18
CA LYS A 312 -3.28 20.68 10.27
C LYS A 312 -4.35 21.29 9.38
N ASN A 313 -4.48 22.61 9.40
CA ASN A 313 -5.43 23.34 8.56
C ASN A 313 -5.11 23.18 7.07
N LEU A 314 -3.85 23.34 6.67
CA LEU A 314 -3.44 23.20 5.26
C LEU A 314 -3.62 21.78 4.73
N LEU A 315 -3.48 20.75 5.56
CA LEU A 315 -3.78 19.36 5.20
C LEU A 315 -5.28 19.11 5.02
N THR A 316 -6.11 19.80 5.81
CA THR A 316 -7.58 19.69 5.76
C THR A 316 -8.16 20.41 4.54
N PHE A 317 -7.61 21.58 4.20
CA PHE A 317 -8.02 22.41 3.05
C PHE A 317 -7.13 22.22 1.82
N ALA A 318 -6.34 21.14 1.79
CA ALA A 318 -5.37 20.87 0.74
C ALA A 318 -6.02 20.97 -0.66
N PRO A 319 -5.42 21.75 -1.59
CA PRO A 319 -5.97 21.90 -2.93
C PRO A 319 -5.87 20.60 -3.73
N ILE A 320 -6.69 20.50 -4.77
CA ILE A 320 -6.64 19.39 -5.73
C ILE A 320 -5.41 19.59 -6.60
N LEU A 321 -4.50 18.62 -6.58
CA LEU A 321 -3.37 18.60 -7.51
C LEU A 321 -3.83 17.95 -8.82
N GLN A 322 -3.62 18.62 -9.93
CA GLN A 322 -3.98 18.08 -11.25
C GLN A 322 -2.82 17.29 -11.85
N ALA A 323 -3.15 16.28 -12.63
CA ALA A 323 -2.15 15.54 -13.40
C ALA A 323 -1.50 16.47 -14.43
N PRO A 324 -0.19 16.33 -14.70
CA PRO A 324 0.48 17.13 -15.71
C PRO A 324 -0.06 16.78 -17.10
N ASN A 325 -0.39 17.80 -17.89
CA ASN A 325 -0.67 17.64 -19.31
C ASN A 325 0.59 17.94 -20.12
N TYR A 326 1.23 16.92 -20.68
CA TYR A 326 2.49 17.08 -21.43
C TYR A 326 2.36 17.89 -22.72
N GLU A 327 1.16 18.20 -23.19
CA GLU A 327 0.91 19.08 -24.33
C GLU A 327 0.98 20.57 -23.95
N LEU A 328 0.92 20.90 -22.66
CA LEU A 328 0.95 22.28 -22.16
C LEU A 328 2.32 22.65 -21.59
N PRO A 329 2.77 23.91 -21.75
CA PRO A 329 4.01 24.37 -21.13
C PRO A 329 3.91 24.36 -19.61
N PHE A 330 4.97 23.90 -18.94
CA PHE A 330 5.09 23.95 -17.49
C PHE A 330 5.47 25.37 -17.05
N GLU A 331 4.77 25.88 -16.04
CA GLU A 331 5.09 27.12 -15.35
C GLU A 331 5.68 26.81 -13.97
N LEU A 332 6.86 27.35 -13.69
CA LEU A 332 7.53 27.21 -12.41
C LEU A 332 7.57 28.57 -11.72
N MET A 333 6.95 28.66 -10.55
CA MET A 333 7.01 29.85 -9.69
C MET A 333 7.89 29.53 -8.49
N CYS A 334 9.01 30.25 -8.35
CA CYS A 334 9.94 30.08 -7.24
C CYS A 334 9.93 31.32 -6.36
N ASP A 335 9.93 31.11 -5.06
CA ASP A 335 10.13 32.15 -4.04
C ASP A 335 11.20 31.66 -3.07
N ALA A 336 12.15 32.51 -2.71
CA ALA A 336 13.26 32.15 -1.84
C ALA A 336 13.40 33.15 -0.71
N SER A 337 13.70 32.61 0.47
CA SER A 337 14.08 33.37 1.67
C SER A 337 15.47 32.92 2.11
N ASN A 338 16.07 33.64 3.05
CA ASN A 338 17.42 33.34 3.56
C ASN A 338 17.58 31.91 4.12
N TYR A 339 16.48 31.21 4.43
CA TYR A 339 16.51 29.89 5.05
C TYR A 339 15.74 28.82 4.26
N THR A 340 14.83 29.21 3.35
CA THR A 340 13.93 28.26 2.67
C THR A 340 13.61 28.69 1.25
N LEU A 341 13.54 27.72 0.35
CA LEU A 341 13.06 27.83 -1.02
C LEU A 341 11.66 27.21 -1.11
N GLY A 342 10.73 27.96 -1.68
CA GLY A 342 9.39 27.51 -2.06
C GLY A 342 9.25 27.47 -3.58
N VAL A 343 8.63 26.42 -4.10
CA VAL A 343 8.43 26.20 -5.53
C VAL A 343 7.00 25.73 -5.77
N VAL A 344 6.37 26.29 -6.78
CA VAL A 344 5.06 25.88 -7.29
C VAL A 344 5.22 25.49 -8.74
N LEU A 345 4.88 24.25 -9.07
CA LEU A 345 4.77 23.76 -10.43
C LEU A 345 3.30 23.78 -10.85
N GLY A 346 2.99 24.45 -11.95
CA GLY A 346 1.65 24.50 -12.50
C GLY A 346 1.61 24.61 -14.02
N GLN A 347 0.40 24.58 -14.58
CA GLN A 347 0.15 24.72 -16.02
C GLN A 347 -1.06 25.61 -16.27
N ARG A 348 -1.07 26.28 -17.42
CA ARG A 348 -2.22 27.07 -17.89
C ARG A 348 -2.77 26.51 -19.18
N ALA A 349 -4.09 26.32 -19.22
CA ALA A 349 -4.81 25.91 -20.42
C ALA A 349 -5.06 27.07 -21.43
N GLY A 350 -4.27 28.16 -21.36
CA GLY A 350 -4.38 29.34 -22.20
C GLY A 350 -4.16 30.67 -21.47
N VAL A 351 -3.94 31.74 -22.24
CA VAL A 351 -3.70 33.10 -21.71
C VAL A 351 -4.91 33.57 -20.90
N GLY A 352 -4.67 34.00 -19.65
CA GLY A 352 -5.70 34.52 -18.74
C GLY A 352 -6.50 33.47 -17.95
N LYS A 353 -6.24 32.17 -18.15
CA LYS A 353 -6.88 31.11 -17.35
C LYS A 353 -6.16 30.91 -16.00
N PRO A 354 -6.89 30.43 -14.96
CA PRO A 354 -6.30 30.10 -13.68
C PRO A 354 -5.24 28.99 -13.86
N MET A 355 -4.14 29.11 -13.11
CA MET A 355 -3.08 28.11 -13.11
C MET A 355 -3.54 26.85 -12.39
N HIS A 356 -3.43 25.71 -13.06
CA HIS A 356 -3.65 24.41 -12.48
C HIS A 356 -2.39 23.99 -11.71
N MET A 357 -2.56 23.68 -10.42
CA MET A 357 -1.46 23.30 -9.54
C MET A 357 -1.12 21.82 -9.74
N ILE A 358 0.12 21.51 -10.09
CA ILE A 358 0.60 20.12 -10.27
C ILE A 358 1.29 19.65 -9.00
N ALA A 359 2.19 20.48 -8.46
CA ALA A 359 2.91 20.15 -7.23
C ALA A 359 3.43 21.40 -6.53
N TYR A 360 3.44 21.34 -5.20
CA TYR A 360 4.25 22.22 -4.37
C TYR A 360 5.55 21.50 -4.00
N ALA A 361 6.65 22.24 -3.99
CA ALA A 361 7.91 21.77 -3.42
C ALA A 361 8.47 22.85 -2.50
N SER A 362 9.14 22.43 -1.45
CA SER A 362 9.87 23.34 -0.59
C SER A 362 11.11 22.65 -0.05
N ARG A 363 12.17 23.42 0.17
CA ARG A 363 13.44 22.91 0.69
C ARG A 363 14.05 23.93 1.63
N THR A 364 14.58 23.46 2.76
CA THR A 364 15.41 24.27 3.65
C THR A 364 16.80 24.38 3.02
N MET A 365 17.36 25.58 2.98
CA MET A 365 18.70 25.82 2.45
C MET A 365 19.74 25.55 3.54
N ASP A 366 20.86 24.93 3.16
CA ASP A 366 22.00 24.75 4.06
C ASP A 366 22.60 26.13 4.38
N SER A 367 23.08 26.32 5.60
CA SER A 367 23.82 27.54 5.95
C SER A 367 25.10 27.59 5.14
N ALA A 368 25.28 28.66 4.36
CA ALA A 368 26.48 28.92 3.57
C ALA A 368 27.75 29.02 4.44
#